data_AF-A0A0Q5IE82-F1
#
_entry.id   AF-A0A0Q5IE82-F1
#
_cell.length_a   1.000
_cell.length_b   1.000
_cell.length_c   1.000
_cell.angle_alpha   90.00
_cell.angle_beta   90.00
_cell.angle_gamma   90.00
#
_symmetry.space_group_name_H-M   'P 1'
#
loop_
_entity.id
_entity.type
_entity.pdbx_description
1 polymer ?
#
loop_
_entity_poly.entity_id
_entity_poly.type
_entity_poly.pdbx_seq_one_letter_code
_entity_poly.pdbx_strand_id
1 'polypeptide(L)'
;MTPDEKTARRIRLEDLVALPLTFGLTVSHGGDQAAFYGNASGRFELYALDLRTRDVRRLSDGQVSRSPNAGFVWGRGDRALYFSRDQDGDERQALFELEVGQGAVRALDHAPQSMDYVNGTHPDGQTLLVSSTRGGQMNVYAYDLSRQGEAAWTALTAFEQGAHDPRYSPDGTRILLSANESADLKNLDGYVVNTDGSGLRRVLRVREGSRDALTHWHPDGARVAVTSDAAGYDRAGILNVDTGDMRWLTPEDAAYEEQALEFSPDGRWLAVIRNVDSTLTPVLYGLGEGAEDGGARELRLAPGVSHGAQFALGGTHLLLSRSTGAARADVLLYDLRTDTAEVLLPAEYGSIDPGVFVEAEYVHYPTTDGLRVPALLYRPRNTPPGAQVPALVHVHGGPTWQFFRGFDEVTQFLVNRGYAVLCPNVRGSTGSGAAWRDANLRDWGGRDLQDVAAGAEYLKTLPGVDPARLGVFGGSYGGYLSYLAPVKYPELFRVSVPIVGISDLHALHADNSRDMPQLAHYFRSMMGDPVGDAELWRDRSALTHAHQLRAHMFMMHGANDPRCPVNQARGFRDALIALGRREGEEFEYAEFGDEGHGSADVEGRIRSYRLLADYLERRL
;
A
#
# COMPACT_ATOMS: atom_id res chain seq x y z
N MET A 1 20.58 -18.28 29.10
CA MET A 1 19.13 -18.48 29.22
C MET A 1 18.83 -19.94 29.28
N THR A 2 17.97 -20.34 30.20
CA THR A 2 17.41 -21.69 30.25
C THR A 2 16.48 -21.91 29.04
N PRO A 3 16.20 -23.15 28.64
CA PRO A 3 15.17 -23.47 27.64
C PRO A 3 13.79 -22.87 27.98
N ASP A 4 13.46 -22.75 29.26
CA ASP A 4 12.21 -22.16 29.75
C ASP A 4 12.14 -20.65 29.50
N GLU A 5 13.26 -19.92 29.67
CA GLU A 5 13.33 -18.47 29.36
C GLU A 5 13.24 -18.17 27.86
N LYS A 6 13.72 -19.09 27.01
CA LYS A 6 13.57 -19.00 25.55
C LYS A 6 12.11 -19.24 25.12
N THR A 7 11.44 -20.18 25.78
CA THR A 7 10.03 -20.52 25.51
C THR A 7 9.09 -19.41 26.00
N ALA A 8 9.41 -18.78 27.14
CA ALA A 8 8.65 -17.68 27.72
C ALA A 8 8.61 -16.38 26.88
N ARG A 9 9.51 -16.23 25.90
CA ARG A 9 9.59 -15.05 25.00
C ARG A 9 9.19 -15.34 23.55
N ARG A 10 8.74 -16.56 23.24
CA ARG A 10 8.24 -16.90 21.90
C ARG A 10 6.80 -16.40 21.78
N ILE A 11 6.57 -15.56 20.79
CA ILE A 11 5.25 -14.99 20.50
C ILE A 11 4.37 -16.11 19.94
N ARG A 12 3.24 -16.35 20.60
CA ARG A 12 2.18 -17.20 20.03
C ARG A 12 1.57 -16.47 18.86
N LEU A 13 1.37 -17.18 17.74
CA LEU A 13 0.85 -16.58 16.51
C LEU A 13 -0.53 -15.97 16.73
N GLU A 14 -1.36 -16.69 17.47
CA GLU A 14 -2.73 -16.33 17.78
C GLU A 14 -2.78 -15.03 18.58
N ASP A 15 -1.86 -14.83 19.53
CA ASP A 15 -1.79 -13.60 20.32
C ASP A 15 -1.39 -12.40 19.45
N LEU A 16 -0.47 -12.59 18.50
CA LEU A 16 0.02 -11.51 17.64
C LEU A 16 -1.03 -11.07 16.62
N VAL A 17 -1.64 -12.03 15.92
CA VAL A 17 -2.61 -11.75 14.85
C VAL A 17 -3.94 -11.23 15.40
N ALA A 18 -4.30 -11.62 16.62
CA ALA A 18 -5.48 -11.11 17.33
C ALA A 18 -5.32 -9.66 17.83
N LEU A 19 -4.10 -9.09 17.80
CA LEU A 19 -3.92 -7.70 18.19
C LEU A 19 -4.64 -6.76 17.22
N PRO A 20 -5.40 -5.78 17.74
CA PRO A 20 -6.22 -4.93 16.90
C PRO A 20 -5.40 -4.06 15.97
N LEU A 21 -5.94 -3.84 14.78
CA LEU A 21 -5.44 -2.97 13.74
C LEU A 21 -6.37 -1.76 13.62
N THR A 22 -5.78 -0.61 13.31
CA THR A 22 -6.46 0.63 12.96
C THR A 22 -6.06 1.01 11.54
N PHE A 23 -7.02 1.30 10.68
CA PHE A 23 -6.80 1.60 9.27
C PHE A 23 -7.73 2.71 8.77
N GLY A 24 -7.29 3.47 7.75
CA GLY A 24 -8.14 4.43 7.05
C GLY A 24 -8.63 5.60 7.91
N LEU A 25 -7.80 6.05 8.86
CA LEU A 25 -8.14 7.17 9.74
C LEU A 25 -8.48 8.43 8.92
N THR A 26 -9.68 8.99 9.09
CA THR A 26 -10.17 10.15 8.33
C THR A 26 -10.88 11.14 9.24
N VAL A 27 -10.47 12.41 9.22
CA VAL A 27 -11.09 13.52 9.97
C VAL A 27 -12.40 13.95 9.28
N SER A 28 -13.41 14.29 10.07
CA SER A 28 -14.73 14.75 9.59
C SER A 28 -14.66 16.17 8.99
N HIS A 29 -15.68 16.60 8.26
CA HIS A 29 -15.67 17.95 7.66
C HIS A 29 -15.69 19.06 8.73
N GLY A 30 -16.36 18.81 9.87
CA GLY A 30 -16.35 19.70 11.04
C GLY A 30 -15.01 19.71 11.79
N GLY A 31 -14.15 18.71 11.58
CA GLY A 31 -12.80 18.65 12.12
C GLY A 31 -12.71 18.30 13.60
N ASP A 32 -13.81 17.97 14.27
CA ASP A 32 -13.83 17.57 15.69
C ASP A 32 -14.11 16.09 15.91
N GLN A 33 -14.38 15.34 14.84
CA GLN A 33 -14.46 13.89 14.84
C GLN A 33 -13.48 13.27 13.84
N ALA A 34 -13.13 12.01 14.08
CA ALA A 34 -12.45 11.17 13.12
C ALA A 34 -13.14 9.81 13.05
N ALA A 35 -13.04 9.13 11.92
CA ALA A 35 -13.49 7.77 11.75
C ALA A 35 -12.33 6.89 11.29
N PHE A 36 -12.43 5.60 11.55
CA PHE A 36 -11.43 4.61 11.12
C PHE A 36 -12.05 3.22 11.08
N TYR A 37 -11.41 2.34 10.31
CA TYR A 37 -11.62 0.90 10.41
C TYR A 37 -10.80 0.33 11.57
N GLY A 38 -11.43 -0.43 12.44
CA GLY A 38 -10.77 -1.18 13.52
C GLY A 38 -11.25 -2.62 13.56
N ASN A 39 -10.43 -3.55 14.02
CA ASN A 39 -10.83 -4.97 14.11
C ASN A 39 -10.79 -5.57 15.53
N ALA A 40 -10.88 -4.74 16.56
CA ALA A 40 -10.88 -5.18 17.96
C ALA A 40 -12.03 -6.16 18.32
N SER A 41 -13.09 -6.22 17.50
CA SER A 41 -14.19 -7.20 17.64
C SER A 41 -13.86 -8.57 17.02
N GLY A 42 -12.66 -8.75 16.43
CA GLY A 42 -12.26 -9.92 15.65
C GLY A 42 -12.49 -9.79 14.14
N ARG A 43 -13.21 -8.77 13.68
CA ARG A 43 -13.43 -8.43 12.27
C ARG A 43 -13.44 -6.92 12.09
N PHE A 44 -13.22 -6.42 10.88
CA PHE A 44 -13.25 -4.97 10.65
C PHE A 44 -14.65 -4.38 10.91
N GLU A 45 -14.62 -3.22 11.55
CA GLU A 45 -15.76 -2.37 11.90
C GLU A 45 -15.37 -0.92 11.69
N LEU A 46 -16.35 -0.05 11.40
CA LEU A 46 -16.17 1.39 11.44
C LEU A 46 -16.34 1.89 12.87
N TYR A 47 -15.46 2.80 13.29
CA TYR A 47 -15.51 3.51 14.56
C TYR A 47 -15.52 5.02 14.30
N ALA A 48 -16.15 5.77 15.22
CA ALA A 48 -15.97 7.21 15.37
C ALA A 48 -15.16 7.49 16.64
N LEU A 49 -14.29 8.49 16.55
CA LEU A 49 -13.50 9.06 17.63
C LEU A 49 -13.83 10.55 17.74
N ASP A 50 -14.35 10.98 18.89
CA ASP A 50 -14.50 12.40 19.21
C ASP A 50 -13.15 12.97 19.65
N LEU A 51 -12.63 13.96 18.94
CA LEU A 51 -11.29 14.52 19.19
C LEU A 51 -11.27 15.46 20.40
N ARG A 52 -12.42 15.84 20.97
CA ARG A 52 -12.55 16.68 22.15
C ARG A 52 -12.84 15.88 23.42
N THR A 53 -13.65 14.83 23.36
CA THR A 53 -13.93 13.99 24.53
C THR A 53 -13.04 12.76 24.61
N ARG A 54 -12.39 12.39 23.49
CA ARG A 54 -11.61 11.15 23.31
C ARG A 54 -12.48 9.89 23.33
N ASP A 55 -13.80 10.05 23.21
CA ASP A 55 -14.71 8.92 23.19
C ASP A 55 -14.62 8.18 21.85
N VAL A 56 -14.41 6.86 21.93
CA VAL A 56 -14.44 5.96 20.79
C VAL A 56 -15.75 5.18 20.81
N ARG A 57 -16.47 5.19 19.68
CA ARG A 57 -17.73 4.46 19.51
C ARG A 57 -17.69 3.62 18.25
N ARG A 58 -17.99 2.33 18.40
CA ARG A 58 -18.24 1.42 17.26
C ARG A 58 -19.52 1.84 16.54
N LEU A 59 -19.45 1.96 15.23
CA LEU A 59 -20.57 2.39 14.37
C LEU A 59 -21.23 1.22 13.66
N SER A 60 -20.48 0.19 13.28
CA SER A 60 -21.01 -0.96 12.54
C SER A 60 -21.05 -2.24 13.38
N ASP A 61 -21.68 -3.26 12.83
CA ASP A 61 -21.62 -4.64 13.29
C ASP A 61 -21.43 -5.58 12.09
N GLY A 62 -20.23 -5.48 11.50
CA GLY A 62 -19.66 -6.14 10.31
C GLY A 62 -20.58 -6.24 9.13
N GLN A 63 -21.29 -5.15 8.90
CA GLN A 63 -21.81 -4.80 7.60
C GLN A 63 -20.78 -4.04 6.75
N VAL A 64 -19.49 -4.03 7.12
CA VAL A 64 -18.40 -3.38 6.37
C VAL A 64 -17.51 -4.41 5.65
N SER A 65 -16.59 -3.96 4.78
CA SER A 65 -15.70 -4.88 4.08
C SER A 65 -14.76 -5.62 5.05
N ARG A 66 -14.47 -6.88 4.71
CA ARG A 66 -13.42 -7.67 5.36
C ARG A 66 -12.03 -7.15 5.01
N SER A 67 -11.88 -6.36 3.95
CA SER A 67 -10.64 -5.72 3.51
C SER A 67 -10.87 -4.20 3.41
N PRO A 68 -10.33 -3.39 4.33
CA PRO A 68 -10.64 -1.96 4.38
C PRO A 68 -9.95 -1.12 3.29
N ASN A 69 -9.31 -1.74 2.30
CA ASN A 69 -8.49 -1.08 1.28
C ASN A 69 -9.26 -0.12 0.37
N ALA A 70 -10.58 -0.33 0.20
CA ALA A 70 -11.41 0.56 -0.61
C ALA A 70 -11.77 1.89 0.09
N GLY A 71 -11.45 2.01 1.39
CA GLY A 71 -11.63 3.25 2.15
C GLY A 71 -13.10 3.59 2.46
N PHE A 72 -13.29 4.85 2.87
CA PHE A 72 -14.59 5.48 3.10
C PHE A 72 -14.42 7.00 3.09
N VAL A 73 -15.53 7.74 3.06
CA VAL A 73 -15.55 9.20 3.17
C VAL A 73 -16.67 9.66 4.10
N TRP A 74 -16.48 10.84 4.72
CA TRP A 74 -17.51 11.53 5.47
C TRP A 74 -18.50 12.24 4.54
N GLY A 75 -19.79 12.09 4.82
CA GLY A 75 -20.82 12.97 4.26
C GLY A 75 -20.70 14.39 4.83
N ARG A 76 -21.09 15.42 4.06
CA ARG A 76 -20.88 16.84 4.41
C ARG A 76 -21.46 17.33 5.74
N GLY A 77 -22.45 16.62 6.30
CA GLY A 77 -23.02 16.93 7.60
C GLY A 77 -22.43 16.14 8.77
N ASP A 78 -21.41 15.30 8.53
CA ASP A 78 -20.79 14.39 9.50
C ASP A 78 -21.79 13.39 10.15
N ARG A 79 -22.94 13.16 9.51
CA ARG A 79 -23.99 12.24 9.99
C ARG A 79 -23.96 10.87 9.32
N ALA A 80 -23.17 10.73 8.26
CA ALA A 80 -23.06 9.51 7.48
C ALA A 80 -21.61 9.28 7.04
N LEU A 81 -21.26 8.01 6.89
CA LEU A 81 -20.06 7.54 6.19
C LEU A 81 -20.49 6.82 4.93
N TYR A 82 -19.84 7.13 3.82
CA TYR A 82 -20.00 6.40 2.56
C TYR A 82 -18.78 5.52 2.37
N PHE A 83 -18.98 4.25 2.06
CA PHE A 83 -17.88 3.31 1.91
C PHE A 83 -18.13 2.31 0.79
N SER A 84 -17.03 1.73 0.31
CA SER A 84 -17.02 0.73 -0.74
C SER A 84 -16.78 -0.64 -0.11
N ARG A 85 -17.55 -1.64 -0.55
CA ARG A 85 -17.45 -3.02 -0.05
C ARG A 85 -17.64 -4.03 -1.17
N ASP A 86 -16.74 -5.00 -1.21
CA ASP A 86 -16.75 -6.16 -2.09
C ASP A 86 -17.45 -7.38 -1.46
N GLN A 87 -17.50 -8.48 -2.21
CA GLN A 87 -17.99 -9.77 -1.71
C GLN A 87 -16.90 -10.83 -1.80
N ASP A 88 -16.57 -11.44 -0.65
CA ASP A 88 -15.64 -12.58 -0.55
C ASP A 88 -14.29 -12.39 -1.26
N GLY A 89 -13.78 -11.14 -1.27
CA GLY A 89 -12.48 -10.79 -1.82
C GLY A 89 -12.43 -10.62 -3.34
N ASP A 90 -13.58 -10.56 -4.01
CA ASP A 90 -13.65 -10.38 -5.47
C ASP A 90 -13.27 -8.96 -5.95
N GLU A 91 -13.09 -8.03 -5.00
CA GLU A 91 -12.78 -6.61 -5.20
C GLU A 91 -13.79 -5.86 -6.09
N ARG A 92 -14.99 -6.43 -6.32
CA ARG A 92 -16.10 -5.78 -7.04
C ARG A 92 -16.86 -4.89 -6.08
N GLN A 93 -16.23 -3.76 -5.77
CA GLN A 93 -16.74 -2.82 -4.79
C GLN A 93 -18.12 -2.26 -5.17
N ALA A 94 -19.05 -2.32 -4.22
CA ALA A 94 -20.35 -1.67 -4.28
C ALA A 94 -20.44 -0.56 -3.22
N LEU A 95 -21.35 0.40 -3.44
CA LEU A 95 -21.48 1.60 -2.60
C LEU A 95 -22.48 1.38 -1.46
N PHE A 96 -22.07 1.76 -0.25
CA PHE A 96 -22.88 1.69 0.96
C PHE A 96 -22.86 3.02 1.72
N GLU A 97 -23.91 3.24 2.49
CA GLU A 97 -24.01 4.31 3.48
C GLU A 97 -24.16 3.71 4.88
N LEU A 98 -23.44 4.27 5.84
CA LEU A 98 -23.61 4.05 7.28
C LEU A 98 -24.08 5.34 7.95
N GLU A 99 -25.15 5.28 8.73
CA GLU A 99 -25.58 6.39 9.60
C GLU A 99 -24.76 6.40 10.90
N VAL A 100 -24.03 7.49 11.16
CA VAL A 100 -23.13 7.60 12.31
C VAL A 100 -23.90 7.51 13.63
N GLY A 101 -25.12 8.06 13.72
CA GLY A 101 -25.92 8.07 14.96
C GLY A 101 -26.45 6.69 15.37
N GLN A 102 -27.01 5.95 14.42
CA GLN A 102 -27.73 4.69 14.66
C GLN A 102 -26.93 3.43 14.30
N GLY A 103 -25.88 3.57 13.48
CA GLY A 103 -25.16 2.43 12.92
C GLY A 103 -25.92 1.67 11.83
N ALA A 104 -27.01 2.25 11.31
CA ALA A 104 -27.78 1.65 10.23
C ALA A 104 -26.96 1.67 8.93
N VAL A 105 -26.83 0.52 8.28
CA VAL A 105 -26.14 0.37 6.99
C VAL A 105 -27.15 0.05 5.90
N ARG A 106 -27.06 0.77 4.77
CA ARG A 106 -27.84 0.47 3.57
C ARG A 106 -26.96 0.45 2.32
N ALA A 107 -27.31 -0.40 1.37
CA ALA A 107 -26.75 -0.34 0.03
C ALA A 107 -27.30 0.88 -0.72
N LEU A 108 -26.44 1.53 -1.48
CA LEU A 108 -26.80 2.62 -2.40
C LEU A 108 -26.98 2.06 -3.82
N ASP A 109 -25.99 1.31 -4.29
CA ASP A 109 -25.98 0.73 -5.62
C ASP A 109 -25.32 -0.64 -5.64
N HIS A 110 -25.85 -1.53 -6.49
CA HIS A 110 -25.26 -2.82 -6.81
C HIS A 110 -25.28 -3.06 -8.33
N ALA A 111 -24.19 -2.71 -9.00
CA ALA A 111 -23.90 -3.21 -10.34
C ALA A 111 -22.83 -4.31 -10.24
N PRO A 112 -23.20 -5.59 -10.37
CA PRO A 112 -22.28 -6.71 -10.11
C PRO A 112 -21.08 -6.79 -11.05
N GLN A 113 -21.05 -5.98 -12.11
CA GLN A 113 -19.96 -5.96 -13.10
C GLN A 113 -18.98 -4.80 -12.90
N SER A 114 -19.35 -3.74 -12.18
CA SER A 114 -18.47 -2.59 -11.94
C SER A 114 -17.71 -2.70 -10.62
N MET A 115 -16.64 -1.94 -10.54
CA MET A 115 -15.95 -1.65 -9.28
C MET A 115 -16.14 -0.17 -8.99
N ASP A 116 -16.84 0.14 -7.90
CA ASP A 116 -17.23 1.50 -7.54
C ASP A 116 -16.54 1.92 -6.23
N TYR A 117 -15.66 2.91 -6.32
CA TYR A 117 -14.87 3.45 -5.22
C TYR A 117 -15.34 4.87 -4.89
N VAL A 118 -15.85 5.09 -3.67
CA VAL A 118 -16.20 6.44 -3.23
C VAL A 118 -14.95 7.27 -2.92
N ASN A 119 -14.87 8.48 -3.48
CA ASN A 119 -13.71 9.37 -3.33
C ASN A 119 -14.04 10.66 -2.56
N GLY A 120 -15.31 11.07 -2.50
CA GLY A 120 -15.68 12.27 -1.76
C GLY A 120 -17.18 12.58 -1.81
N THR A 121 -17.57 13.60 -1.06
CA THR A 121 -18.95 14.11 -1.04
C THR A 121 -18.96 15.58 -1.46
N HIS A 122 -19.83 15.89 -2.42
CA HIS A 122 -20.04 17.24 -2.90
C HIS A 122 -20.52 18.17 -1.76
N PRO A 123 -20.11 19.45 -1.70
CA PRO A 123 -20.53 20.39 -0.65
C PRO A 123 -22.03 20.49 -0.36
N ASP A 124 -22.90 20.20 -1.32
CA ASP A 124 -24.36 20.15 -1.11
C ASP A 124 -24.85 18.96 -0.27
N GLY A 125 -24.00 17.95 -0.06
CA GLY A 125 -24.33 16.73 0.65
C GLY A 125 -25.30 15.79 -0.08
N GLN A 126 -25.59 16.02 -1.36
CA GLN A 126 -26.53 15.22 -2.17
C GLN A 126 -25.82 14.36 -3.23
N THR A 127 -24.56 14.64 -3.53
CA THR A 127 -23.82 13.93 -4.59
C THR A 127 -22.52 13.34 -4.07
N LEU A 128 -22.21 12.10 -4.45
CA LEU A 128 -20.92 11.45 -4.23
C LEU A 128 -20.04 11.56 -5.48
N LEU A 129 -18.74 11.71 -5.26
CA LEU A 129 -17.70 11.53 -6.28
C LEU A 129 -17.23 10.09 -6.24
N VAL A 130 -17.27 9.40 -7.38
CA VAL A 130 -17.03 7.97 -7.46
C VAL A 130 -16.08 7.67 -8.62
N SER A 131 -15.05 6.87 -8.37
CA SER A 131 -14.25 6.23 -9.42
C SER A 131 -14.90 4.89 -9.77
N SER A 132 -15.24 4.69 -11.03
CA SER A 132 -16.00 3.52 -11.46
C SER A 132 -15.51 2.96 -12.80
N THR A 133 -15.58 1.63 -12.93
CA THR A 133 -15.36 0.91 -14.20
C THR A 133 -16.65 0.68 -15.02
N ARG A 134 -17.77 1.33 -14.69
CA ARG A 134 -19.04 1.21 -15.44
C ARG A 134 -18.90 1.48 -16.94
N GLY A 135 -18.01 2.38 -17.32
CA GLY A 135 -17.67 2.69 -18.73
C GLY A 135 -16.64 1.76 -19.36
N GLY A 136 -16.23 0.67 -18.69
CA GLY A 136 -15.21 -0.28 -19.12
C GLY A 136 -13.78 0.05 -18.66
N GLN A 137 -13.49 1.29 -18.28
CA GLN A 137 -12.23 1.73 -17.68
C GLN A 137 -12.53 2.62 -16.47
N MET A 138 -11.64 2.61 -15.47
CA MET A 138 -11.77 3.44 -14.27
C MET A 138 -11.83 4.93 -14.63
N ASN A 139 -13.00 5.54 -14.45
CA ASN A 139 -13.24 6.94 -14.71
C ASN A 139 -14.04 7.59 -13.59
N VAL A 140 -14.19 8.91 -13.63
CA VAL A 140 -14.85 9.69 -12.59
C VAL A 140 -16.33 9.86 -12.92
N TYR A 141 -17.17 9.63 -11.92
CA TYR A 141 -18.61 9.73 -11.97
C TYR A 141 -19.14 10.54 -10.79
N ALA A 142 -20.29 11.18 -10.99
CA ALA A 142 -21.15 11.67 -9.93
C ALA A 142 -22.27 10.65 -9.66
N TYR A 143 -22.57 10.42 -8.38
CA TYR A 143 -23.70 9.61 -7.92
C TYR A 143 -24.67 10.46 -7.09
N ASP A 144 -25.87 10.69 -7.61
CA ASP A 144 -26.95 11.45 -6.98
C ASP A 144 -27.71 10.60 -5.96
N LEU A 145 -27.57 10.93 -4.67
CA LEU A 145 -28.16 10.19 -3.54
C LEU A 145 -29.70 10.22 -3.53
N SER A 146 -30.33 11.15 -4.27
CA SER A 146 -31.79 11.27 -4.35
C SER A 146 -32.42 10.36 -5.40
N ARG A 147 -31.60 9.73 -6.25
CA ARG A 147 -32.03 8.87 -7.36
C ARG A 147 -31.64 7.42 -7.11
N GLN A 148 -32.10 6.53 -7.99
CA GLN A 148 -31.81 5.10 -7.91
C GLN A 148 -31.46 4.53 -9.29
N GLY A 149 -30.69 3.43 -9.28
CA GLY A 149 -30.23 2.75 -10.48
C GLY A 149 -29.43 3.67 -11.40
N GLU A 150 -29.44 3.37 -12.70
CA GLU A 150 -28.67 4.11 -13.71
C GLU A 150 -28.97 5.62 -13.74
N ALA A 151 -30.17 6.04 -13.34
CA ALA A 151 -30.54 7.47 -13.31
C ALA A 151 -29.80 8.28 -12.23
N ALA A 152 -29.16 7.61 -11.25
CA ALA A 152 -28.32 8.23 -10.23
C ALA A 152 -26.91 8.54 -10.73
N TRP A 153 -26.48 7.95 -11.85
CA TRP A 153 -25.10 8.04 -12.32
C TRP A 153 -24.94 9.08 -13.42
N THR A 154 -23.88 9.88 -13.33
CA THR A 154 -23.45 10.80 -14.39
C THR A 154 -21.94 10.62 -14.62
N ALA A 155 -21.54 10.26 -15.83
CA ALA A 155 -20.12 10.19 -16.20
C ALA A 155 -19.54 11.60 -16.32
N LEU A 156 -18.42 11.85 -15.66
CA LEU A 156 -17.72 13.15 -15.68
C LEU A 156 -16.46 13.09 -16.55
N THR A 157 -15.87 11.91 -16.72
CA THR A 157 -14.69 11.69 -17.56
C THR A 157 -14.81 10.39 -18.38
N ALA A 158 -13.97 10.27 -19.41
CA ALA A 158 -13.91 9.08 -20.27
C ALA A 158 -12.48 8.84 -20.80
N PHE A 159 -11.47 8.86 -19.93
CA PHE A 159 -10.08 8.58 -20.27
C PHE A 159 -9.87 7.10 -20.61
N GLU A 160 -9.11 6.83 -21.68
CA GLU A 160 -8.78 5.46 -22.11
C GLU A 160 -7.86 4.72 -21.13
N GLN A 161 -6.92 5.45 -20.52
CA GLN A 161 -5.98 4.91 -19.52
C GLN A 161 -6.52 5.01 -18.08
N GLY A 162 -7.72 5.60 -17.95
CA GLY A 162 -8.38 5.83 -16.68
C GLY A 162 -7.96 7.13 -15.98
N ALA A 163 -8.72 7.46 -14.94
CA ALA A 163 -8.52 8.62 -14.08
C ALA A 163 -8.36 8.18 -12.62
N HIS A 164 -7.63 8.98 -11.86
CA HIS A 164 -7.20 8.68 -10.50
C HIS A 164 -7.38 9.89 -9.57
N ASP A 165 -7.58 9.59 -8.29
CA ASP A 165 -7.61 10.53 -7.16
C ASP A 165 -8.50 11.78 -7.36
N PRO A 166 -9.76 11.64 -7.80
CA PRO A 166 -10.60 12.80 -8.05
C PRO A 166 -11.05 13.47 -6.74
N ARG A 167 -11.06 14.81 -6.70
CA ARG A 167 -11.54 15.59 -5.53
C ARG A 167 -12.28 16.86 -5.92
N TYR A 168 -13.40 17.13 -5.25
CA TYR A 168 -14.14 18.39 -5.38
C TYR A 168 -13.33 19.58 -4.87
N SER A 169 -13.48 20.72 -5.56
CA SER A 169 -13.10 22.03 -5.05
C SER A 169 -13.95 22.40 -3.81
N PRO A 170 -13.48 23.34 -2.97
CA PRO A 170 -14.20 23.73 -1.76
C PRO A 170 -15.63 24.22 -2.02
N ASP A 171 -15.85 24.89 -3.15
CA ASP A 171 -17.15 25.40 -3.59
C ASP A 171 -18.00 24.37 -4.37
N GLY A 172 -17.43 23.20 -4.69
CA GLY A 172 -18.12 22.14 -5.43
C GLY A 172 -18.35 22.42 -6.91
N THR A 173 -17.69 23.42 -7.50
CA THR A 173 -17.89 23.73 -8.92
C THR A 173 -16.91 22.99 -9.84
N ARG A 174 -15.79 22.53 -9.30
CA ARG A 174 -14.70 21.86 -10.04
C ARG A 174 -14.26 20.57 -9.36
N ILE A 175 -13.62 19.71 -10.14
CA ILE A 175 -12.97 18.49 -9.69
C ILE A 175 -11.54 18.50 -10.22
N LEU A 176 -10.55 18.30 -9.32
CA LEU A 176 -9.20 17.92 -9.73
C LEU A 176 -9.14 16.40 -9.88
N LEU A 177 -8.29 15.92 -10.78
CA LEU A 177 -8.00 14.48 -10.96
C LEU A 177 -6.66 14.32 -11.69
N SER A 178 -6.12 13.11 -11.70
CA SER A 178 -4.93 12.77 -12.48
C SER A 178 -5.25 11.71 -13.53
N ALA A 179 -4.68 11.80 -14.72
CA ALA A 179 -4.89 10.85 -15.81
C ALA A 179 -3.69 10.80 -16.77
N ASN A 180 -3.66 9.82 -17.66
CA ASN A 180 -2.64 9.74 -18.71
C ASN A 180 -3.26 9.72 -20.11
N GLU A 181 -2.89 10.70 -20.94
CA GLU A 181 -3.22 10.75 -22.37
C GLU A 181 -1.95 10.74 -23.26
N SER A 182 -0.76 10.59 -22.67
CA SER A 182 0.49 10.43 -23.42
C SER A 182 0.65 9.00 -23.93
N ALA A 183 1.48 8.85 -24.97
CA ALA A 183 1.96 7.55 -25.43
C ALA A 183 2.96 6.91 -24.44
N ASP A 184 3.62 7.73 -23.61
CA ASP A 184 4.42 7.21 -22.51
C ASP A 184 3.49 6.73 -21.39
N LEU A 185 3.41 5.41 -21.21
CA LEU A 185 2.53 4.77 -20.24
C LEU A 185 2.91 5.05 -18.78
N LYS A 186 4.11 5.59 -18.53
CA LYS A 186 4.54 6.03 -17.19
C LYS A 186 3.94 7.38 -16.82
N ASN A 187 3.64 8.22 -17.81
CA ASN A 187 3.22 9.60 -17.64
C ASN A 187 1.95 9.70 -16.77
N LEU A 188 1.87 10.74 -15.96
CA LEU A 188 0.64 11.11 -15.24
C LEU A 188 0.55 12.63 -15.23
N ASP A 189 -0.58 13.18 -15.63
CA ASP A 189 -0.82 14.61 -15.68
C ASP A 189 -2.01 15.02 -14.79
N GLY A 190 -2.00 16.27 -14.35
CA GLY A 190 -3.08 16.86 -13.58
C GLY A 190 -4.13 17.54 -14.45
N TYR A 191 -5.40 17.24 -14.19
CA TYR A 191 -6.56 17.77 -14.89
C TYR A 191 -7.55 18.44 -13.94
N VAL A 192 -8.33 19.37 -14.50
CA VAL A 192 -9.53 19.94 -13.84
C VAL A 192 -10.72 19.78 -14.78
N VAL A 193 -11.88 19.44 -14.22
CA VAL A 193 -13.17 19.36 -14.91
C VAL A 193 -14.25 20.02 -14.06
N ASN A 194 -15.29 20.56 -14.67
CA ASN A 194 -16.46 21.06 -13.94
C ASN A 194 -17.29 19.89 -13.40
N THR A 195 -18.11 20.14 -12.37
CA THR A 195 -18.94 19.09 -11.77
C THR A 195 -20.08 18.57 -12.65
N ASP A 196 -20.38 19.25 -13.76
CA ASP A 196 -21.26 18.78 -14.82
C ASP A 196 -20.53 17.97 -15.92
N GLY A 197 -19.23 17.73 -15.76
CA GLY A 197 -18.37 17.03 -16.73
C GLY A 197 -17.85 17.92 -17.87
N SER A 198 -18.24 19.20 -17.92
CA SER A 198 -17.75 20.13 -18.94
C SER A 198 -16.36 20.71 -18.60
N GLY A 199 -15.71 21.34 -19.59
CA GLY A 199 -14.50 22.12 -19.34
C GLY A 199 -13.27 21.31 -18.92
N LEU A 200 -13.25 20.00 -19.18
CA LEU A 200 -12.09 19.14 -18.92
C LEU A 200 -10.84 19.73 -19.60
N ARG A 201 -9.81 20.02 -18.80
CA ARG A 201 -8.54 20.53 -19.29
C ARG A 201 -7.37 20.05 -18.44
N ARG A 202 -6.24 19.77 -19.09
CA ARG A 202 -4.96 19.55 -18.41
C ARG A 202 -4.46 20.88 -17.86
N VAL A 203 -4.12 20.90 -16.57
CA VAL A 203 -3.58 22.07 -15.88
C VAL A 203 -2.14 21.87 -15.41
N LEU A 204 -1.66 20.63 -15.35
CA LEU A 204 -0.32 20.29 -14.94
C LEU A 204 0.30 19.23 -15.85
N ARG A 205 1.45 19.56 -16.42
CA ARG A 205 2.47 18.64 -16.92
C ARG A 205 3.80 19.37 -16.81
N VAL A 206 4.70 18.86 -15.99
CA VAL A 206 6.05 19.43 -15.82
C VAL A 206 6.92 18.99 -16.99
N ARG A 207 6.90 17.69 -17.31
CA ARG A 207 7.56 17.10 -18.49
C ARG A 207 6.77 15.87 -18.94
N GLU A 208 6.87 15.51 -20.22
CA GLU A 208 6.38 14.19 -20.63
C GLU A 208 7.19 13.07 -19.95
N GLY A 209 6.49 12.05 -19.47
CA GLY A 209 7.08 10.92 -18.75
C GLY A 209 7.40 11.20 -17.27
N SER A 210 7.01 12.35 -16.73
CA SER A 210 6.91 12.53 -15.27
C SER A 210 5.56 12.06 -14.74
N ARG A 211 5.51 11.80 -13.44
CA ARG A 211 4.28 11.59 -12.68
C ARG A 211 3.95 12.86 -11.94
N ASP A 212 2.99 13.62 -12.48
CA ASP A 212 2.59 14.92 -11.98
C ASP A 212 1.14 14.86 -11.46
N ALA A 213 0.99 14.71 -10.14
CA ALA A 213 -0.30 14.52 -9.48
C ALA A 213 -0.79 15.80 -8.80
N LEU A 214 -2.10 16.05 -8.89
CA LEU A 214 -2.80 17.04 -8.08
C LEU A 214 -3.39 16.31 -6.87
N THR A 215 -3.12 16.79 -5.65
CA THR A 215 -3.51 16.05 -4.45
C THR A 215 -4.70 16.68 -3.72
N HIS A 216 -4.66 17.98 -3.42
CA HIS A 216 -5.72 18.66 -2.65
C HIS A 216 -5.94 20.10 -3.12
N TRP A 217 -7.16 20.61 -2.94
CA TRP A 217 -7.48 22.02 -3.17
C TRP A 217 -7.07 22.86 -1.96
N HIS A 218 -6.51 24.04 -2.23
CA HIS A 218 -6.41 25.10 -1.24
C HIS A 218 -7.84 25.63 -0.93
N PRO A 219 -8.13 26.08 0.31
CA PRO A 219 -9.42 26.65 0.68
C PRO A 219 -9.92 27.86 -0.16
N ASP A 220 -9.06 28.45 -1.00
CA ASP A 220 -9.42 29.57 -1.88
C ASP A 220 -10.07 29.10 -3.19
N GLY A 221 -10.06 27.80 -3.45
CA GLY A 221 -10.63 27.19 -4.63
C GLY A 221 -9.84 27.43 -5.92
N ALA A 222 -8.72 28.14 -5.90
CA ALA A 222 -7.90 28.46 -7.09
C ALA A 222 -6.52 27.80 -7.06
N ARG A 223 -5.96 27.54 -5.88
CA ARG A 223 -4.70 26.83 -5.73
C ARG A 223 -4.91 25.34 -5.42
N VAL A 224 -3.97 24.52 -5.84
CA VAL A 224 -3.92 23.08 -5.57
C VAL A 224 -2.52 22.66 -5.15
N ALA A 225 -2.44 21.64 -4.30
CA ALA A 225 -1.22 20.97 -3.92
C ALA A 225 -0.79 20.02 -5.04
N VAL A 226 0.51 19.95 -5.28
CA VAL A 226 1.12 19.22 -6.39
C VAL A 226 2.23 18.33 -5.87
N THR A 227 2.32 17.12 -6.44
CA THR A 227 3.49 16.24 -6.32
C THR A 227 4.02 15.91 -7.70
N SER A 228 5.33 16.08 -7.94
CA SER A 228 5.96 15.74 -9.22
C SER A 228 7.32 15.08 -9.04
N ASP A 229 7.58 14.04 -9.83
CA ASP A 229 8.87 13.35 -9.88
C ASP A 229 9.84 13.90 -10.95
N ALA A 230 9.48 14.98 -11.64
CA ALA A 230 10.18 15.45 -12.85
C ALA A 230 11.65 15.81 -12.62
N ALA A 231 12.00 16.19 -11.39
CA ALA A 231 13.35 16.52 -10.94
C ALA A 231 14.17 15.29 -10.50
N GLY A 232 13.61 14.08 -10.55
CA GLY A 232 14.24 12.82 -10.16
C GLY A 232 13.83 12.31 -8.78
N TYR A 233 13.31 13.16 -7.91
CA TYR A 233 12.64 12.80 -6.65
C TYR A 233 11.26 13.47 -6.62
N ASP A 234 10.29 12.88 -5.91
CA ASP A 234 8.98 13.49 -5.69
C ASP A 234 9.17 14.82 -4.92
N ARG A 235 8.64 15.90 -5.50
CA ARG A 235 8.65 17.24 -4.92
C ARG A 235 7.23 17.72 -4.70
N ALA A 236 7.01 18.35 -3.55
CA ALA A 236 5.78 19.05 -3.22
C ALA A 236 5.81 20.49 -3.72
N GLY A 237 4.67 20.95 -4.25
CA GLY A 237 4.49 22.32 -4.75
C GLY A 237 3.04 22.77 -4.70
N ILE A 238 2.80 23.99 -5.17
CA ILE A 238 1.49 24.61 -5.27
C ILE A 238 1.32 25.19 -6.67
N LEU A 239 0.19 24.88 -7.29
CA LEU A 239 -0.22 25.40 -8.58
C LEU A 239 -1.49 26.23 -8.43
N ASN A 240 -1.53 27.42 -9.03
CA ASN A 240 -2.80 28.10 -9.32
C ASN A 240 -3.36 27.58 -10.65
N VAL A 241 -4.53 26.94 -10.62
CA VAL A 241 -5.09 26.26 -11.81
C VAL A 241 -5.64 27.22 -12.86
N ASP A 242 -5.86 28.48 -12.50
CA ASP A 242 -6.44 29.50 -13.37
C ASP A 242 -5.35 30.32 -14.07
N THR A 243 -4.25 30.63 -13.37
CA THR A 243 -3.12 31.38 -13.95
C THR A 243 -2.00 30.49 -14.50
N GLY A 244 -1.89 29.24 -14.00
CA GLY A 244 -0.74 28.37 -14.27
C GLY A 244 0.48 28.67 -13.40
N ASP A 245 0.37 29.61 -12.45
CA ASP A 245 1.48 29.98 -11.57
C ASP A 245 1.85 28.80 -10.66
N MET A 246 3.11 28.35 -10.77
CA MET A 246 3.65 27.22 -10.01
C MET A 246 4.72 27.69 -9.03
N ARG A 247 4.66 27.15 -7.80
CA ARG A 247 5.69 27.33 -6.78
C ARG A 247 6.07 25.98 -6.17
N TRP A 248 7.32 25.56 -6.35
CA TRP A 248 7.86 24.40 -5.63
C TRP A 248 8.25 24.77 -4.20
N LEU A 249 7.98 23.87 -3.27
CA LEU A 249 8.33 24.01 -1.85
C LEU A 249 9.53 23.13 -1.50
N THR A 250 9.53 21.89 -2.01
CA THR A 250 10.70 21.01 -1.92
C THR A 250 11.83 21.57 -2.78
N PRO A 251 13.07 21.71 -2.25
CA PRO A 251 14.24 22.10 -3.02
C PRO A 251 14.48 21.17 -4.22
N GLU A 252 15.06 21.69 -5.30
CA GLU A 252 15.32 20.90 -6.52
C GLU A 252 16.46 19.90 -6.35
N ASP A 253 17.42 20.21 -5.48
CA ASP A 253 18.57 19.37 -5.13
C ASP A 253 18.30 18.43 -3.93
N ALA A 254 17.05 18.36 -3.46
CA ALA A 254 16.66 17.43 -2.41
C ALA A 254 16.89 15.98 -2.85
N ALA A 255 17.66 15.24 -2.06
CA ALA A 255 17.90 13.80 -2.25
C ALA A 255 16.94 12.94 -1.43
N TYR A 256 15.67 13.36 -1.38
CA TYR A 256 14.59 12.70 -0.65
C TYR A 256 13.25 12.99 -1.33
N GLU A 257 12.23 12.19 -1.04
CA GLU A 257 10.89 12.33 -1.62
C GLU A 257 9.97 13.10 -0.67
N GLU A 258 9.18 14.02 -1.21
CA GLU A 258 8.08 14.69 -0.52
C GLU A 258 6.79 14.62 -1.33
N GLN A 259 5.73 14.10 -0.70
CA GLN A 259 4.39 14.03 -1.29
C GLN A 259 3.46 15.01 -0.59
N ALA A 260 2.76 15.83 -1.37
CA ALA A 260 1.86 16.83 -0.84
C ALA A 260 0.56 16.19 -0.33
N LEU A 261 0.21 16.46 0.92
CA LEU A 261 -1.03 16.05 1.56
C LEU A 261 -2.02 17.21 1.47
N GLU A 262 -2.54 17.67 2.60
CA GLU A 262 -3.66 18.62 2.70
C GLU A 262 -3.21 20.03 3.12
N PHE A 263 -3.98 21.04 2.73
CA PHE A 263 -3.85 22.39 3.27
C PHE A 263 -4.55 22.52 4.62
N SER A 264 -4.05 23.41 5.48
CA SER A 264 -4.80 23.79 6.68
C SER A 264 -6.13 24.46 6.30
N PRO A 265 -7.18 24.38 7.14
CA PRO A 265 -8.47 25.01 6.88
C PRO A 265 -8.40 26.53 6.61
N ASP A 266 -7.39 27.21 7.18
CA ASP A 266 -7.13 28.63 6.96
C ASP A 266 -6.20 28.92 5.77
N GLY A 267 -5.71 27.89 5.09
CA GLY A 267 -4.85 28.00 3.91
C GLY A 267 -3.40 28.43 4.18
N ARG A 268 -2.98 28.56 5.44
CA ARG A 268 -1.64 29.07 5.78
C ARG A 268 -0.55 28.00 5.75
N TRP A 269 -0.92 26.73 5.80
CA TRP A 269 0.01 25.60 5.82
C TRP A 269 -0.34 24.59 4.74
N LEU A 270 0.69 23.97 4.15
CA LEU A 270 0.56 22.70 3.43
C LEU A 270 1.29 21.62 4.23
N ALA A 271 0.57 20.56 4.57
CA ALA A 271 1.19 19.35 5.09
C ALA A 271 1.75 18.51 3.93
N VAL A 272 2.95 17.99 4.12
CA VAL A 272 3.57 17.02 3.21
C VAL A 272 4.07 15.83 4.03
N ILE A 273 4.25 14.70 3.37
CA ILE A 273 4.98 13.57 3.95
C ILE A 273 6.35 13.46 3.29
N ARG A 274 7.40 13.49 4.12
CA ARG A 274 8.79 13.30 3.69
C ARG A 274 9.22 11.86 3.91
N ASN A 275 9.87 11.29 2.91
CA ASN A 275 10.44 9.94 2.95
C ASN A 275 11.96 9.98 2.84
N VAL A 276 12.65 9.55 3.89
CA VAL A 276 14.11 9.47 3.97
C VAL A 276 14.47 8.14 4.62
N ASP A 277 15.33 7.33 4.00
CA ASP A 277 15.81 6.07 4.56
C ASP A 277 14.67 5.18 5.10
N SER A 278 13.58 5.10 4.33
CA SER A 278 12.37 4.34 4.66
C SER A 278 11.65 4.82 5.94
N THR A 279 11.88 6.07 6.35
CA THR A 279 11.22 6.78 7.46
C THR A 279 10.24 7.78 6.88
N LEU A 280 8.99 7.79 7.37
CA LEU A 280 7.96 8.74 6.95
C LEU A 280 7.75 9.80 8.03
N THR A 281 7.97 11.07 7.69
CA THR A 281 7.87 12.19 8.63
C THR A 281 7.00 13.31 8.06
N PRO A 282 5.94 13.74 8.76
CA PRO A 282 5.15 14.89 8.37
C PRO A 282 5.96 16.18 8.48
N VAL A 283 5.83 17.03 7.46
CA VAL A 283 6.46 18.36 7.39
C VAL A 283 5.40 19.38 7.01
N LEU A 284 5.43 20.55 7.65
CA LEU A 284 4.55 21.67 7.33
C LEU A 284 5.33 22.76 6.60
N TYR A 285 4.82 23.20 5.45
CA TYR A 285 5.31 24.40 4.75
C TYR A 285 4.39 25.59 5.00
N GLY A 286 4.97 26.73 5.39
CA GLY A 286 4.25 28.00 5.54
C GLY A 286 4.00 28.71 4.20
N LEU A 287 2.79 29.26 4.01
CA LEU A 287 2.31 29.78 2.72
C LEU A 287 1.99 31.28 2.70
N GLY A 288 2.44 32.07 3.69
CA GLY A 288 2.18 33.51 3.76
C GLY A 288 2.40 34.12 5.15
N GLU A 289 2.00 35.38 5.34
CA GLU A 289 2.28 36.17 6.56
C GLU A 289 1.85 35.46 7.85
N GLY A 290 2.81 35.32 8.78
CA GLY A 290 2.61 34.69 10.09
C GLY A 290 2.90 33.18 10.14
N ALA A 291 3.08 32.53 8.99
CA ALA A 291 3.91 31.34 8.85
C ALA A 291 5.25 31.80 8.27
N GLU A 292 6.38 31.17 8.61
CA GLU A 292 7.62 31.49 7.89
C GLU A 292 7.42 31.08 6.43
N ASP A 293 7.23 32.04 5.51
CA ASP A 293 6.88 31.76 4.12
C ASP A 293 7.97 30.91 3.46
N GLY A 294 7.61 29.70 3.02
CA GLY A 294 8.56 28.70 2.51
C GLY A 294 9.39 27.98 3.58
N GLY A 295 9.20 28.30 4.86
CA GLY A 295 9.83 27.60 5.98
C GLY A 295 9.23 26.20 6.15
N ALA A 296 10.09 25.18 6.12
CA ALA A 296 9.73 23.80 6.42
C ALA A 296 9.84 23.56 7.93
N ARG A 297 8.74 23.14 8.54
CA ARG A 297 8.68 22.71 9.94
C ARG A 297 8.45 21.20 9.99
N GLU A 298 9.49 20.46 10.37
CA GLU A 298 9.37 19.05 10.69
C GLU A 298 8.73 18.87 12.07
N LEU A 299 7.78 17.95 12.21
CA LEU A 299 7.15 17.67 13.50
C LEU A 299 8.12 16.93 14.42
N ARG A 300 8.07 17.23 15.73
CA ARG A 300 8.90 16.57 16.75
C ARG A 300 8.31 15.21 17.12
N LEU A 301 8.56 14.22 16.28
CA LEU A 301 8.12 12.84 16.46
C LEU A 301 9.33 11.91 16.61
N ALA A 302 9.11 10.76 17.24
CA ALA A 302 10.13 9.72 17.27
C ALA A 302 10.39 9.20 15.84
N PRO A 303 11.65 8.87 15.48
CA PRO A 303 11.96 8.29 14.18
C PRO A 303 11.16 7.02 13.94
N GLY A 304 10.63 6.84 12.72
CA GLY A 304 9.80 5.70 12.34
C GLY A 304 8.88 6.06 11.18
N VAL A 305 7.64 5.58 11.24
CA VAL A 305 6.62 5.87 10.23
C VAL A 305 5.51 6.66 10.88
N SER A 306 5.38 7.93 10.54
CA SER A 306 4.27 8.79 10.93
C SER A 306 3.51 9.22 9.67
N HIS A 307 2.23 8.88 9.56
CA HIS A 307 1.42 9.12 8.36
C HIS A 307 0.01 9.60 8.70
N GLY A 308 -0.78 9.97 7.69
CA GLY A 308 -2.12 10.56 7.86
C GLY A 308 -2.07 12.08 7.93
N ALA A 309 -1.43 12.64 8.97
CA ALA A 309 -1.19 14.09 9.16
C ALA A 309 -2.32 15.01 8.68
N GLN A 310 -3.56 14.71 9.10
CA GLN A 310 -4.77 15.45 8.71
C GLN A 310 -5.05 16.60 9.67
N PHE A 311 -5.43 17.76 9.17
CA PHE A 311 -5.78 18.90 10.01
C PHE A 311 -7.07 18.66 10.79
N ALA A 312 -7.04 18.93 12.09
CA ALA A 312 -8.15 18.77 12.99
C ALA A 312 -8.31 19.99 13.91
N LEU A 313 -9.46 20.08 14.58
CA LEU A 313 -9.80 21.09 15.57
C LEU A 313 -9.53 22.52 15.06
N GLY A 314 -10.06 22.82 13.86
CA GLY A 314 -9.89 24.12 13.20
C GLY A 314 -8.47 24.39 12.71
N GLY A 315 -7.69 23.35 12.42
CA GLY A 315 -6.32 23.47 11.90
C GLY A 315 -5.26 23.74 12.97
N THR A 316 -5.62 23.59 14.25
CA THR A 316 -4.67 23.77 15.36
C THR A 316 -3.93 22.47 15.72
N HIS A 317 -4.46 21.34 15.27
CA HIS A 317 -3.89 20.02 15.52
C HIS A 317 -3.74 19.22 14.22
N LEU A 318 -2.86 18.22 14.25
CA LEU A 318 -2.79 17.17 13.24
C LEU A 318 -3.14 15.82 13.87
N LEU A 319 -4.03 15.08 13.22
CA LEU A 319 -4.31 13.69 13.54
C LEU A 319 -3.42 12.79 12.68
N LEU A 320 -2.64 11.91 13.31
CA LEU A 320 -1.68 11.04 12.61
C LEU A 320 -1.53 9.69 13.29
N SER A 321 -1.10 8.69 12.52
CA SER A 321 -0.74 7.37 13.04
C SER A 321 0.77 7.20 13.00
N ARG A 322 1.36 6.68 14.08
CA ARG A 322 2.80 6.48 14.23
C ARG A 322 3.13 5.03 14.58
N SER A 323 4.16 4.47 13.94
CA SER A 323 4.76 3.18 14.29
C SER A 323 6.28 3.21 14.12
N THR A 324 6.98 2.23 14.67
CA THR A 324 8.44 2.01 14.49
C THR A 324 8.69 0.56 14.09
N GLY A 325 9.94 0.16 13.86
CA GLY A 325 10.25 -1.25 13.63
C GLY A 325 9.79 -2.14 14.78
N ALA A 326 9.94 -1.70 16.03
CA ALA A 326 9.61 -2.48 17.23
C ALA A 326 8.29 -2.10 17.93
N ALA A 327 7.63 -1.02 17.53
CA ALA A 327 6.38 -0.56 18.14
C ALA A 327 5.23 -0.53 17.13
N ARG A 328 4.10 -1.15 17.51
CA ARG A 328 2.86 -1.13 16.74
C ARG A 328 2.31 0.29 16.62
N ALA A 329 1.36 0.46 15.72
CA ALA A 329 0.76 1.75 15.45
C ALA A 329 -0.02 2.30 16.65
N ASP A 330 0.21 3.56 16.99
CA ASP A 330 -0.66 4.39 17.82
C ASP A 330 -1.25 5.54 16.99
N VAL A 331 -2.33 6.16 17.49
CA VAL A 331 -2.93 7.36 16.91
C VAL A 331 -2.68 8.54 17.83
N LEU A 332 -2.11 9.60 17.27
CA LEU A 332 -1.71 10.81 17.97
C LEU A 332 -2.52 12.01 17.50
N LEU A 333 -2.80 12.91 18.43
CA LEU A 333 -3.24 14.27 18.16
C LEU A 333 -2.08 15.22 18.49
N TYR A 334 -1.49 15.79 17.45
CA TYR A 334 -0.33 16.68 17.55
C TYR A 334 -0.79 18.14 17.62
N ASP A 335 -0.45 18.85 18.69
CA ASP A 335 -0.73 20.28 18.85
C ASP A 335 0.36 21.13 18.19
N LEU A 336 -0.03 21.89 17.16
CA LEU A 336 0.88 22.72 16.39
C LEU A 336 1.38 23.95 17.15
N ARG A 337 0.68 24.38 18.21
CA ARG A 337 1.04 25.55 19.02
C ARG A 337 2.09 25.20 20.06
N THR A 338 1.93 24.07 20.73
CA THR A 338 2.84 23.62 21.80
C THR A 338 3.95 22.70 21.29
N ASP A 339 3.79 22.16 20.07
CA ASP A 339 4.73 21.22 19.47
C ASP A 339 4.85 19.93 20.28
N THR A 340 3.68 19.41 20.70
CA THR A 340 3.55 18.20 21.53
C THR A 340 2.50 17.26 20.95
N ALA A 341 2.59 15.97 21.27
CA ALA A 341 1.65 14.95 20.82
C ALA A 341 0.95 14.27 22.01
N GLU A 342 -0.38 14.21 21.95
CA GLU A 342 -1.23 13.39 22.83
C GLU A 342 -1.51 12.05 22.14
N VAL A 343 -1.41 10.93 22.86
CA VAL A 343 -1.83 9.62 22.36
C VAL A 343 -3.34 9.49 22.55
N LEU A 344 -4.10 9.40 21.45
CA LEU A 344 -5.54 9.18 21.49
C LEU A 344 -5.89 7.69 21.52
N LEU A 345 -5.25 6.90 20.66
CA LEU A 345 -5.39 5.44 20.63
C LEU A 345 -4.00 4.83 20.85
N PRO A 346 -3.73 4.22 22.02
CA PRO A 346 -2.43 3.62 22.28
C PRO A 346 -2.23 2.35 21.45
N ALA A 347 -0.98 2.03 21.14
CA ALA A 347 -0.62 0.74 20.57
C ALA A 347 -1.00 -0.40 21.53
N GLU A 348 -1.78 -1.36 21.04
CA GLU A 348 -2.22 -2.52 21.82
C GLU A 348 -1.32 -3.72 21.62
N TYR A 349 -1.03 -4.41 22.74
CA TYR A 349 -0.11 -5.55 22.78
C TYR A 349 -0.70 -6.80 23.45
N GLY A 350 -1.91 -6.71 24.02
CA GLY A 350 -2.55 -7.85 24.70
C GLY A 350 -1.64 -8.46 25.78
N SER A 351 -1.36 -9.76 25.64
CA SER A 351 -0.46 -10.53 26.53
C SER A 351 1.03 -10.46 26.13
N ILE A 352 1.36 -9.86 24.99
CA ILE A 352 2.72 -9.82 24.45
C ILE A 352 3.51 -8.71 25.15
N ASP A 353 4.68 -9.04 25.68
CA ASP A 353 5.65 -8.05 26.14
C ASP A 353 6.22 -7.29 24.93
N PRO A 354 6.00 -5.97 24.80
CA PRO A 354 6.52 -5.18 23.66
C PRO A 354 8.04 -5.27 23.51
N GLY A 355 8.77 -5.56 24.59
CA GLY A 355 10.23 -5.69 24.59
C GLY A 355 10.78 -6.86 23.76
N VAL A 356 9.92 -7.76 23.28
CA VAL A 356 10.32 -8.88 22.41
C VAL A 356 10.56 -8.46 20.96
N PHE A 357 9.93 -7.38 20.49
CA PHE A 357 10.08 -6.89 19.12
C PHE A 357 11.44 -6.23 18.92
N VAL A 358 11.94 -6.22 17.68
CA VAL A 358 13.26 -5.65 17.36
C VAL A 358 13.15 -4.48 16.40
N GLU A 359 14.03 -3.50 16.54
CA GLU A 359 14.20 -2.47 15.53
C GLU A 359 14.92 -3.02 14.31
N ALA A 360 14.59 -2.45 13.15
CA ALA A 360 15.29 -2.75 11.91
C ALA A 360 16.58 -1.95 11.80
N GLU A 361 17.64 -2.58 11.33
CA GLU A 361 18.83 -1.88 10.85
C GLU A 361 18.63 -1.46 9.39
N TYR A 362 18.77 -0.17 9.08
CA TYR A 362 18.79 0.30 7.70
C TYR A 362 20.19 0.03 7.11
N VAL A 363 20.26 -0.89 6.15
CA VAL A 363 21.51 -1.36 5.56
C VAL A 363 21.51 -1.17 4.05
N HIS A 364 22.71 -1.17 3.47
CA HIS A 364 22.91 -1.14 2.04
C HIS A 364 23.86 -2.25 1.61
N TYR A 365 23.46 -3.07 0.65
CA TYR A 365 24.31 -4.14 0.12
C TYR A 365 24.59 -3.94 -1.38
N PRO A 366 25.77 -4.33 -1.88
CA PRO A 366 26.10 -4.18 -3.30
C PRO A 366 25.30 -5.16 -4.16
N THR A 367 24.88 -4.72 -5.34
CA THR A 367 24.35 -5.57 -6.42
C THR A 367 25.36 -5.71 -7.55
N THR A 368 25.05 -6.52 -8.57
CA THR A 368 25.99 -6.96 -9.62
C THR A 368 26.61 -5.85 -10.46
N ASP A 369 25.95 -4.69 -10.55
CA ASP A 369 26.40 -3.52 -11.32
C ASP A 369 27.07 -2.43 -10.46
N GLY A 370 27.33 -2.71 -9.18
CA GLY A 370 27.99 -1.80 -8.26
C GLY A 370 27.07 -0.80 -7.56
N LEU A 371 25.77 -0.75 -7.91
CA LEU A 371 24.78 -0.02 -7.12
C LEU A 371 24.59 -0.66 -5.75
N ARG A 372 24.01 0.10 -4.82
CA ARG A 372 23.73 -0.36 -3.46
C ARG A 372 22.23 -0.40 -3.22
N VAL A 373 21.72 -1.58 -2.88
CA VAL A 373 20.29 -1.80 -2.60
C VAL A 373 20.01 -1.43 -1.15
N PRO A 374 19.11 -0.46 -0.88
CA PRO A 374 18.66 -0.16 0.47
C PRO A 374 17.77 -1.30 1.00
N ALA A 375 17.90 -1.63 2.28
CA ALA A 375 17.13 -2.71 2.90
C ALA A 375 16.96 -2.51 4.40
N LEU A 376 15.91 -3.12 4.95
CA LEU A 376 15.75 -3.30 6.38
C LEU A 376 16.25 -4.69 6.77
N LEU A 377 17.12 -4.76 7.78
CA LEU A 377 17.65 -6.01 8.30
C LEU A 377 17.22 -6.19 9.75
N TYR A 378 16.51 -7.30 9.98
CA TYR A 378 16.06 -7.72 11.29
C TYR A 378 16.86 -8.93 11.75
N ARG A 379 17.38 -8.86 12.97
CA ARG A 379 18.15 -9.96 13.58
C ARG A 379 17.41 -10.53 14.80
N PRO A 380 17.38 -11.85 14.95
CA PRO A 380 16.75 -12.48 16.10
C PRO A 380 17.50 -12.11 17.38
N ARG A 381 16.75 -11.79 18.44
CA ARG A 381 17.33 -11.62 19.77
C ARG A 381 17.76 -12.97 20.32
N ASN A 382 18.67 -12.94 21.31
CA ASN A 382 18.96 -14.10 22.16
C ASN A 382 19.55 -15.32 21.41
N THR A 383 20.10 -15.12 20.21
CA THR A 383 20.88 -16.13 19.50
C THR A 383 22.06 -16.58 20.38
N PRO A 384 22.20 -17.89 20.67
CA PRO A 384 23.32 -18.38 21.48
C PRO A 384 24.66 -17.97 20.86
N PRO A 385 25.67 -17.63 21.67
CA PRO A 385 27.01 -17.34 21.15
C PRO A 385 27.50 -18.47 20.25
N GLY A 386 27.94 -18.12 19.03
CA GLY A 386 28.44 -19.08 18.04
C GLY A 386 27.35 -19.85 17.26
N ALA A 387 26.06 -19.68 17.58
CA ALA A 387 24.99 -20.27 16.79
C ALA A 387 24.80 -19.51 15.46
N GLN A 388 24.55 -20.27 14.40
CA GLN A 388 24.11 -19.74 13.11
C GLN A 388 22.60 -19.92 12.96
N VAL A 389 21.91 -18.91 12.44
CA VAL A 389 20.47 -18.90 12.23
C VAL A 389 20.12 -19.00 10.74
N PRO A 390 18.97 -19.60 10.39
CA PRO A 390 18.44 -19.50 9.03
C PRO A 390 18.11 -18.04 8.69
N ALA A 391 18.16 -17.68 7.41
CA ALA A 391 17.86 -16.32 6.96
C ALA A 391 16.89 -16.29 5.78
N LEU A 392 16.10 -15.23 5.72
CA LEU A 392 15.05 -15.05 4.72
C LEU A 392 15.23 -13.72 3.99
N VAL A 393 15.03 -13.73 2.68
CA VAL A 393 14.77 -12.51 1.91
C VAL A 393 13.25 -12.36 1.79
N HIS A 394 12.69 -11.36 2.47
CA HIS A 394 11.27 -11.01 2.41
C HIS A 394 11.07 -9.92 1.35
N VAL A 395 10.44 -10.25 0.23
CA VAL A 395 10.23 -9.33 -0.89
C VAL A 395 8.83 -8.73 -0.82
N HIS A 396 8.73 -7.40 -0.93
CA HIS A 396 7.45 -6.71 -0.83
C HIS A 396 6.60 -6.81 -2.11
N GLY A 397 5.29 -6.61 -1.96
CA GLY A 397 4.35 -6.43 -3.07
C GLY A 397 4.50 -5.06 -3.76
N GLY A 398 3.80 -4.86 -4.88
CA GLY A 398 3.93 -3.63 -5.68
C GLY A 398 3.99 -3.96 -7.17
N PRO A 399 5.05 -3.56 -7.90
CA PRO A 399 6.40 -3.24 -7.42
C PRO A 399 6.63 -1.84 -6.86
N THR A 400 5.78 -0.86 -7.19
CA THR A 400 5.97 0.54 -6.82
C THR A 400 5.56 0.80 -5.37
N TRP A 401 6.32 0.21 -4.43
CA TRP A 401 6.17 0.32 -2.98
C TRP A 401 7.54 0.12 -2.31
N GLN A 402 7.64 0.16 -0.98
CA GLN A 402 8.87 -0.16 -0.25
C GLN A 402 8.57 -0.61 1.17
N PHE A 403 9.46 -1.38 1.78
CA PHE A 403 9.45 -1.56 3.22
C PHE A 403 9.81 -0.25 3.92
N PHE A 404 8.98 0.11 4.90
CA PHE A 404 9.22 1.24 5.79
C PHE A 404 9.74 0.78 7.15
N ARG A 405 10.41 1.67 7.89
CA ARG A 405 10.84 1.48 9.29
C ARG A 405 9.66 1.54 10.28
N GLY A 406 8.55 0.94 9.88
CA GLY A 406 7.35 0.73 10.67
C GLY A 406 7.21 -0.74 11.05
N PHE A 407 6.13 -1.06 11.76
CA PHE A 407 5.93 -2.39 12.32
C PHE A 407 5.43 -3.36 11.24
N ASP A 408 6.28 -4.32 10.85
CA ASP A 408 5.90 -5.42 9.96
C ASP A 408 5.66 -6.71 10.76
N GLU A 409 4.38 -7.11 10.84
CA GLU A 409 3.95 -8.18 11.73
C GLU A 409 4.56 -9.55 11.39
N VAL A 410 4.58 -9.93 10.10
CA VAL A 410 5.13 -11.22 9.66
C VAL A 410 6.65 -11.26 9.85
N THR A 411 7.36 -10.16 9.61
CA THR A 411 8.79 -10.07 9.87
C THR A 411 9.10 -10.19 11.35
N GLN A 412 8.39 -9.46 12.22
CA GLN A 412 8.56 -9.59 13.68
C GLN A 412 8.30 -11.01 14.17
N PHE A 413 7.27 -11.66 13.63
CA PHE A 413 6.91 -13.03 13.95
C PHE A 413 8.00 -14.05 13.58
N LEU A 414 8.58 -13.92 12.39
CA LEU A 414 9.67 -14.78 11.91
C LEU A 414 10.97 -14.48 12.66
N VAL A 415 11.28 -13.22 12.92
CA VAL A 415 12.47 -12.84 13.70
C VAL A 415 12.40 -13.39 15.13
N ASN A 416 11.22 -13.35 15.75
CA ASN A 416 11.00 -13.98 17.05
C ASN A 416 11.14 -15.52 17.01
N ARG A 417 10.93 -16.15 15.85
CA ARG A 417 11.17 -17.59 15.62
C ARG A 417 12.64 -17.94 15.36
N GLY A 418 13.52 -16.95 15.36
CA GLY A 418 14.96 -17.16 15.22
C GLY A 418 15.47 -17.04 13.79
N TYR A 419 14.71 -16.47 12.86
CA TYR A 419 15.18 -16.17 11.50
C TYR A 419 15.82 -14.79 11.45
N ALA A 420 16.93 -14.63 10.73
CA ALA A 420 17.34 -13.31 10.24
C ALA A 420 16.50 -12.96 9.01
N VAL A 421 16.00 -11.72 8.90
CA VAL A 421 15.13 -11.33 7.79
C VAL A 421 15.67 -10.06 7.14
N LEU A 422 15.95 -10.14 5.84
CA LEU A 422 16.31 -9.01 5.00
C LEU A 422 15.09 -8.62 4.16
N CYS A 423 14.69 -7.37 4.26
CA CYS A 423 13.57 -6.76 3.55
C CYS A 423 14.14 -5.72 2.56
N PRO A 424 14.55 -6.13 1.35
CA PRO A 424 15.16 -5.22 0.40
C PRO A 424 14.12 -4.32 -0.29
N ASN A 425 14.50 -3.06 -0.50
CA ASN A 425 13.82 -2.12 -1.39
C ASN A 425 14.54 -2.19 -2.74
N VAL A 426 14.24 -3.26 -3.48
CA VAL A 426 14.84 -3.58 -4.79
C VAL A 426 14.58 -2.48 -5.82
N ARG A 427 15.28 -2.47 -6.95
CA ARG A 427 14.94 -1.59 -8.07
C ARG A 427 13.48 -1.79 -8.47
N GLY A 428 12.74 -0.70 -8.64
CA GLY A 428 11.27 -0.72 -8.68
C GLY A 428 10.59 -0.09 -7.47
N SER A 429 11.26 -0.12 -6.31
CA SER A 429 10.74 0.45 -5.06
C SER A 429 10.70 1.98 -5.06
N THR A 430 9.86 2.56 -4.21
CA THR A 430 9.86 4.01 -3.91
C THR A 430 10.93 4.37 -2.87
N GLY A 431 11.12 5.66 -2.56
CA GLY A 431 12.02 6.13 -1.50
C GLY A 431 13.46 6.38 -1.93
N SER A 432 13.80 6.14 -3.20
CA SER A 432 15.15 6.32 -3.75
C SER A 432 15.13 7.05 -5.09
N GLY A 433 14.06 7.81 -5.34
CA GLY A 433 13.88 8.62 -6.54
C GLY A 433 13.35 7.84 -7.74
N ALA A 434 12.87 8.59 -8.72
CA ALA A 434 12.26 8.09 -9.95
C ALA A 434 13.20 7.16 -10.73
N ALA A 435 14.51 7.43 -10.76
CA ALA A 435 15.46 6.58 -11.48
C ALA A 435 15.55 5.16 -10.88
N TRP A 436 15.49 5.02 -9.54
CA TRP A 436 15.48 3.72 -8.87
C TRP A 436 14.13 3.01 -9.06
N ARG A 437 13.04 3.75 -8.87
CA ARG A 437 11.67 3.26 -9.05
C ARG A 437 11.40 2.80 -10.48
N ASP A 438 11.88 3.53 -11.48
CA ASP A 438 11.60 3.26 -12.90
C ASP A 438 12.58 2.24 -13.51
N ALA A 439 13.60 1.80 -12.76
CA ALA A 439 14.58 0.83 -13.24
C ALA A 439 13.97 -0.57 -13.55
N ASN A 440 12.73 -0.83 -13.12
CA ASN A 440 11.98 -2.03 -13.46
C ASN A 440 10.98 -1.82 -14.62
N LEU A 441 10.87 -0.62 -15.20
CA LEU A 441 10.07 -0.43 -16.42
C LEU A 441 10.70 -1.25 -17.56
N ARG A 442 9.87 -2.12 -18.14
CA ARG A 442 10.22 -3.15 -19.13
C ARG A 442 11.30 -4.12 -18.64
N ASP A 443 11.43 -4.30 -17.32
CA ASP A 443 12.49 -5.11 -16.72
C ASP A 443 12.08 -5.81 -15.41
N TRP A 444 10.81 -6.20 -15.25
CA TRP A 444 10.41 -7.09 -14.16
C TRP A 444 11.14 -8.42 -14.23
N GLY A 445 11.60 -8.94 -13.10
CA GLY A 445 12.36 -10.19 -13.06
C GLY A 445 13.78 -10.08 -13.62
N GLY A 446 14.26 -8.85 -13.88
CA GLY A 446 15.60 -8.52 -14.33
C GLY A 446 16.43 -7.95 -13.18
N ARG A 447 16.56 -6.63 -13.13
CA ARG A 447 17.40 -5.90 -12.17
C ARG A 447 16.92 -6.02 -10.72
N ASP A 448 15.61 -5.93 -10.52
CA ASP A 448 14.91 -6.24 -9.27
C ASP A 448 15.24 -7.66 -8.75
N LEU A 449 15.26 -8.65 -9.63
CA LEU A 449 15.57 -10.04 -9.29
C LEU A 449 17.07 -10.23 -8.96
N GLN A 450 17.95 -9.53 -9.66
CA GLN A 450 19.37 -9.46 -9.32
C GLN A 450 19.59 -8.89 -7.92
N ASP A 451 18.79 -7.88 -7.54
CA ASP A 451 18.85 -7.28 -6.20
C ASP A 451 18.39 -8.27 -5.11
N VAL A 452 17.37 -9.09 -5.38
CA VAL A 452 16.96 -10.19 -4.49
C VAL A 452 18.08 -11.23 -4.33
N ALA A 453 18.69 -11.65 -5.44
CA ALA A 453 19.79 -12.62 -5.43
C ALA A 453 21.03 -12.07 -4.67
N ALA A 454 21.38 -10.80 -4.90
CA ALA A 454 22.45 -10.12 -4.17
C ALA A 454 22.14 -9.98 -2.67
N GLY A 455 20.87 -9.81 -2.30
CA GLY A 455 20.44 -9.80 -0.90
C GLY A 455 20.67 -11.16 -0.21
N ALA A 456 20.41 -12.26 -0.92
CA ALA A 456 20.73 -13.60 -0.43
C ALA A 456 22.25 -13.81 -0.25
N GLU A 457 23.07 -13.34 -1.20
CA GLU A 457 24.53 -13.38 -1.06
C GLU A 457 25.03 -12.52 0.09
N TYR A 458 24.46 -11.31 0.27
CA TYR A 458 24.78 -10.44 1.39
C TYR A 458 24.50 -11.13 2.73
N LEU A 459 23.35 -11.80 2.88
CA LEU A 459 23.02 -12.56 4.09
C LEU A 459 24.10 -13.61 4.42
N LYS A 460 24.68 -14.30 3.44
CA LYS A 460 25.77 -15.27 3.67
C LYS A 460 27.03 -14.66 4.29
N THR A 461 27.25 -13.36 4.08
CA THR A 461 28.41 -12.64 4.63
C THR A 461 28.21 -12.22 6.08
N LEU A 462 26.97 -12.26 6.58
CA LEU A 462 26.65 -11.75 7.92
C LEU A 462 27.07 -12.75 9.00
N PRO A 463 27.71 -12.26 10.09
CA PRO A 463 28.04 -13.10 11.22
C PRO A 463 26.75 -13.67 11.84
N GLY A 464 26.77 -14.97 12.13
CA GLY A 464 25.63 -15.66 12.74
C GLY A 464 24.53 -16.08 11.75
N VAL A 465 24.69 -15.89 10.43
CA VAL A 465 23.79 -16.50 9.43
C VAL A 465 24.38 -17.83 8.95
N ASP A 466 23.50 -18.82 8.72
CA ASP A 466 23.85 -20.08 8.08
C ASP A 466 23.66 -19.97 6.56
N PRO A 467 24.73 -19.99 5.75
CA PRO A 467 24.64 -19.80 4.31
C PRO A 467 23.94 -20.96 3.58
N ALA A 468 23.76 -22.12 4.21
CA ALA A 468 23.04 -23.27 3.64
C ALA A 468 21.53 -23.23 3.91
N ARG A 469 21.06 -22.28 4.73
CA ARG A 469 19.67 -22.18 5.19
C ARG A 469 19.05 -20.83 4.85
N LEU A 470 19.04 -20.54 3.55
CA LEU A 470 18.42 -19.34 2.99
C LEU A 470 17.06 -19.64 2.37
N GLY A 471 16.09 -18.76 2.61
CA GLY A 471 14.78 -18.78 1.98
C GLY A 471 14.43 -17.45 1.33
N VAL A 472 13.46 -17.47 0.41
CA VAL A 472 12.83 -16.27 -0.17
C VAL A 472 11.33 -16.40 -0.06
N PHE A 473 10.63 -15.31 0.31
CA PHE A 473 9.18 -15.28 0.33
C PHE A 473 8.66 -13.87 0.07
N GLY A 474 7.40 -13.77 -0.36
CA GLY A 474 6.75 -12.50 -0.59
C GLY A 474 5.33 -12.66 -1.13
N GLY A 475 4.53 -11.60 -0.97
CA GLY A 475 3.17 -11.51 -1.47
C GLY A 475 3.08 -10.74 -2.79
N SER A 476 2.13 -11.08 -3.66
CA SER A 476 1.84 -10.31 -4.89
C SER A 476 3.08 -10.22 -5.79
N TYR A 477 3.58 -9.02 -6.11
CA TYR A 477 4.87 -8.85 -6.81
C TYR A 477 6.06 -9.50 -6.09
N GLY A 478 6.07 -9.49 -4.75
CA GLY A 478 7.06 -10.24 -3.98
C GLY A 478 6.91 -11.76 -4.17
N GLY A 479 5.68 -12.22 -4.40
CA GLY A 479 5.39 -13.59 -4.80
C GLY A 479 5.88 -13.90 -6.22
N TYR A 480 5.74 -12.96 -7.16
CA TYR A 480 6.32 -13.05 -8.50
C TYR A 480 7.85 -13.23 -8.46
N LEU A 481 8.55 -12.40 -7.68
CA LEU A 481 10.00 -12.56 -7.49
C LEU A 481 10.35 -13.83 -6.70
N SER A 482 9.49 -14.29 -5.79
CA SER A 482 9.68 -15.56 -5.07
C SER A 482 9.49 -16.78 -5.99
N TYR A 483 8.63 -16.70 -7.00
CA TYR A 483 8.56 -17.71 -8.06
C TYR A 483 9.84 -17.71 -8.93
N LEU A 484 10.29 -16.52 -9.35
CA LEU A 484 11.42 -16.37 -10.28
C LEU A 484 12.80 -16.66 -9.67
N ALA A 485 13.04 -16.21 -8.44
CA ALA A 485 14.34 -16.30 -7.79
C ALA A 485 14.92 -17.72 -7.77
N PRO A 486 14.21 -18.77 -7.31
CA PRO A 486 14.77 -20.12 -7.25
C PRO A 486 14.83 -20.84 -8.60
N VAL A 487 14.20 -20.32 -9.67
CA VAL A 487 14.31 -20.90 -11.01
C VAL A 487 15.40 -20.22 -11.85
N LYS A 488 15.69 -18.93 -11.62
CA LYS A 488 16.77 -18.20 -12.28
C LYS A 488 18.10 -18.27 -11.53
N TYR A 489 18.04 -18.47 -10.21
CA TYR A 489 19.21 -18.63 -9.33
C TYR A 489 19.09 -19.91 -8.49
N PRO A 490 19.12 -21.10 -9.11
CA PRO A 490 18.71 -22.35 -8.49
C PRO A 490 19.60 -22.83 -7.33
N GLU A 491 20.81 -22.31 -7.18
CA GLU A 491 21.71 -22.69 -6.07
C GLU A 491 21.59 -21.81 -4.82
N LEU A 492 20.86 -20.68 -4.89
CA LEU A 492 20.89 -19.68 -3.81
C LEU A 492 19.97 -20.02 -2.64
N PHE A 493 18.80 -20.58 -2.94
CA PHE A 493 17.73 -20.74 -1.97
C PHE A 493 17.47 -22.21 -1.69
N ARG A 494 17.33 -22.54 -0.42
CA ARG A 494 16.88 -23.85 0.04
C ARG A 494 15.35 -23.97 -0.03
N VAL A 495 14.66 -22.87 0.22
CA VAL A 495 13.19 -22.78 0.18
C VAL A 495 12.71 -21.52 -0.55
N SER A 496 11.54 -21.59 -1.17
CA SER A 496 10.81 -20.44 -1.70
C SER A 496 9.33 -20.52 -1.34
N VAL A 497 8.73 -19.40 -0.95
CA VAL A 497 7.30 -19.30 -0.61
C VAL A 497 6.64 -18.13 -1.33
N PRO A 498 6.20 -18.31 -2.59
CA PRO A 498 5.36 -17.34 -3.27
C PRO A 498 3.92 -17.34 -2.71
N ILE A 499 3.43 -16.15 -2.35
CA ILE A 499 2.08 -15.94 -1.81
C ILE A 499 1.31 -15.05 -2.77
N VAL A 500 0.14 -15.47 -3.26
CA VAL A 500 -0.71 -14.73 -4.22
C VAL A 500 0.10 -14.10 -5.38
N GLY A 501 1.08 -14.85 -5.88
CA GLY A 501 2.11 -14.36 -6.80
C GLY A 501 1.82 -14.64 -8.27
N ILE A 502 2.57 -13.98 -9.15
CA ILE A 502 2.49 -14.19 -10.60
C ILE A 502 3.56 -15.23 -11.01
N SER A 503 3.17 -16.25 -11.76
CA SER A 503 4.11 -17.22 -12.34
C SER A 503 4.17 -17.16 -13.86
N ASP A 504 3.11 -16.64 -14.50
CA ASP A 504 3.00 -16.48 -15.94
C ASP A 504 2.31 -15.16 -16.32
N LEU A 505 3.10 -14.24 -16.86
CA LEU A 505 2.64 -12.91 -17.31
C LEU A 505 1.62 -12.99 -18.45
N HIS A 506 1.73 -13.98 -19.35
CA HIS A 506 0.76 -14.11 -20.47
C HIS A 506 -0.62 -14.53 -19.95
N ALA A 507 -0.66 -15.50 -19.05
CA ALA A 507 -1.90 -15.92 -18.38
C ALA A 507 -2.51 -14.76 -17.57
N LEU A 508 -1.67 -14.02 -16.83
CA LEU A 508 -2.08 -12.83 -16.08
C LEU A 508 -2.77 -11.80 -17.01
N HIS A 509 -2.11 -11.41 -18.10
CA HIS A 509 -2.67 -10.43 -19.01
C HIS A 509 -3.99 -10.88 -19.65
N ALA A 510 -4.12 -12.16 -20.01
CA ALA A 510 -5.37 -12.70 -20.55
C ALA A 510 -6.54 -12.56 -19.56
N ASP A 511 -6.32 -12.85 -18.28
CA ASP A 511 -7.35 -12.71 -17.25
C ASP A 511 -7.63 -11.26 -16.89
N ASN A 512 -6.61 -10.45 -16.63
CA ASN A 512 -6.82 -9.04 -16.27
C ASN A 512 -7.46 -8.25 -17.43
N SER A 513 -7.18 -8.57 -18.69
CA SER A 513 -7.85 -7.91 -19.83
C SER A 513 -9.35 -8.22 -19.89
N ARG A 514 -9.78 -9.33 -19.30
CA ARG A 514 -11.19 -9.73 -19.22
C ARG A 514 -11.88 -9.15 -17.98
N ASP A 515 -11.20 -9.18 -16.83
CA ASP A 515 -11.85 -8.94 -15.53
C ASP A 515 -11.42 -7.65 -14.82
N MET A 516 -10.24 -7.11 -15.13
CA MET A 516 -9.59 -5.99 -14.43
C MET A 516 -8.84 -5.07 -15.42
N PRO A 517 -9.53 -4.35 -16.32
CA PRO A 517 -8.92 -3.59 -17.42
C PRO A 517 -7.91 -2.53 -16.94
N GLN A 518 -8.14 -1.94 -15.77
CA GLN A 518 -7.21 -1.00 -15.14
C GLN A 518 -5.87 -1.66 -14.75
N LEU A 519 -5.88 -2.93 -14.31
CA LEU A 519 -4.66 -3.68 -14.02
C LEU A 519 -3.97 -4.16 -15.30
N ALA A 520 -4.74 -4.56 -16.32
CA ALA A 520 -4.18 -4.90 -17.62
C ALA A 520 -3.41 -3.71 -18.23
N HIS A 521 -3.93 -2.49 -18.08
CA HIS A 521 -3.23 -1.28 -18.44
C HIS A 521 -1.95 -1.09 -17.61
N TYR A 522 -2.03 -1.21 -16.28
CA TYR A 522 -0.86 -1.12 -15.41
C TYR A 522 0.25 -2.10 -15.82
N PHE A 523 -0.05 -3.38 -16.03
CA PHE A 523 0.97 -4.35 -16.44
C PHE A 523 1.61 -4.03 -17.79
N ARG A 524 0.84 -3.52 -18.76
CA ARG A 524 1.39 -3.03 -20.02
C ARG A 524 2.31 -1.82 -19.83
N SER A 525 1.96 -0.90 -18.92
CA SER A 525 2.84 0.25 -18.61
C SER A 525 4.20 -0.21 -18.05
N MET A 526 4.21 -1.34 -17.36
CA MET A 526 5.40 -1.90 -16.74
C MET A 526 6.17 -2.85 -17.66
N MET A 527 5.52 -3.58 -18.56
CA MET A 527 6.15 -4.67 -19.34
C MET A 527 6.06 -4.52 -20.86
N GLY A 528 5.41 -3.48 -21.36
CA GLY A 528 5.20 -3.27 -22.80
C GLY A 528 4.04 -4.08 -23.36
N ASP A 529 4.09 -4.33 -24.68
CA ASP A 529 3.02 -5.01 -25.41
C ASP A 529 3.18 -6.54 -25.31
N PRO A 530 2.24 -7.31 -24.75
CA PRO A 530 2.39 -8.74 -24.58
C PRO A 530 2.56 -9.52 -25.89
N VAL A 531 2.07 -9.00 -27.02
CA VAL A 531 2.24 -9.65 -28.33
C VAL A 531 3.58 -9.27 -28.97
N GLY A 532 3.88 -7.98 -29.06
CA GLY A 532 5.13 -7.48 -29.62
C GLY A 532 6.37 -7.82 -28.80
N ASP A 533 6.25 -7.84 -27.47
CA ASP A 533 7.31 -8.14 -26.51
C ASP A 533 7.18 -9.58 -25.94
N ALA A 534 6.55 -10.51 -26.68
CA ALA A 534 6.19 -11.84 -26.19
C ALA A 534 7.38 -12.66 -25.64
N GLU A 535 8.59 -12.48 -26.19
CA GLU A 535 9.80 -13.14 -25.70
C GLU A 535 10.24 -12.61 -24.34
N LEU A 536 10.18 -11.29 -24.12
CA LEU A 536 10.43 -10.68 -22.81
C LEU A 536 9.45 -11.26 -21.80
N TRP A 537 8.15 -11.23 -22.10
CA TRP A 537 7.12 -11.75 -21.21
C TRP A 537 7.33 -13.23 -20.88
N ARG A 538 7.74 -14.05 -21.88
CA ARG A 538 8.07 -15.47 -21.66
C ARG A 538 9.31 -15.65 -20.78
N ASP A 539 10.38 -14.88 -21.01
CA ASP A 539 11.59 -14.96 -20.20
C ASP A 539 11.34 -14.56 -18.75
N ARG A 540 10.44 -13.59 -18.55
CA ARG A 540 10.03 -13.04 -17.26
C ARG A 540 8.89 -13.82 -16.58
N SER A 541 8.40 -14.91 -17.16
CA SER A 541 7.46 -15.85 -16.52
C SER A 541 8.23 -16.99 -15.85
N ALA A 542 8.10 -17.18 -14.53
CA ALA A 542 8.75 -18.30 -13.83
C ALA A 542 8.32 -19.67 -14.36
N LEU A 543 7.06 -19.79 -14.83
CA LEU A 543 6.50 -21.02 -15.37
C LEU A 543 7.36 -21.63 -16.49
N THR A 544 7.99 -20.80 -17.33
CA THR A 544 8.81 -21.28 -18.45
C THR A 544 10.14 -21.89 -18.00
N HIS A 545 10.56 -21.59 -16.77
CA HIS A 545 11.80 -22.05 -16.16
C HIS A 545 11.57 -23.07 -15.03
N ALA A 546 10.35 -23.59 -14.83
CA ALA A 546 10.01 -24.51 -13.74
C ALA A 546 10.92 -25.76 -13.65
N HIS A 547 11.47 -26.20 -14.79
CA HIS A 547 12.42 -27.30 -14.87
C HIS A 547 13.76 -27.03 -14.15
N GLN A 548 14.10 -25.76 -13.90
CA GLN A 548 15.33 -25.35 -13.22
C GLN A 548 15.20 -25.34 -11.68
N LEU A 549 13.97 -25.46 -11.14
CA LEU A 549 13.73 -25.38 -9.70
C LEU A 549 14.57 -26.42 -8.92
N ARG A 550 15.34 -25.98 -7.93
CA ARG A 550 16.03 -26.89 -6.99
C ARG A 550 15.58 -26.72 -5.54
N ALA A 551 15.17 -25.51 -5.18
CA ALA A 551 14.60 -25.22 -3.87
C ALA A 551 13.32 -26.02 -3.63
N HIS A 552 13.02 -26.31 -2.36
CA HIS A 552 11.66 -26.68 -2.00
C HIS A 552 10.76 -25.46 -2.17
N MET A 553 9.55 -25.62 -2.72
CA MET A 553 8.62 -24.50 -2.92
C MET A 553 7.29 -24.73 -2.21
N PHE A 554 6.74 -23.71 -1.57
CA PHE A 554 5.37 -23.74 -1.05
C PHE A 554 4.53 -22.60 -1.62
N MET A 555 3.54 -22.94 -2.42
CA MET A 555 2.64 -21.99 -3.06
C MET A 555 1.37 -21.82 -2.22
N MET A 556 1.05 -20.59 -1.84
CA MET A 556 -0.18 -20.25 -1.10
C MET A 556 -0.99 -19.21 -1.88
N HIS A 557 -2.27 -19.50 -2.17
CA HIS A 557 -3.05 -18.65 -3.09
C HIS A 557 -4.55 -18.62 -2.73
N GLY A 558 -5.17 -17.44 -2.77
CA GLY A 558 -6.62 -17.29 -2.64
C GLY A 558 -7.36 -17.62 -3.94
N ALA A 559 -8.44 -18.39 -3.87
CA ALA A 559 -9.17 -18.84 -5.05
C ALA A 559 -9.91 -17.71 -5.77
N ASN A 560 -10.29 -16.65 -5.05
CA ASN A 560 -11.05 -15.51 -5.58
C ASN A 560 -10.18 -14.32 -5.96
N ASP A 561 -8.85 -14.46 -5.97
CA ASP A 561 -7.90 -13.38 -6.25
C ASP A 561 -8.13 -12.79 -7.66
N PRO A 562 -8.60 -11.54 -7.78
CA PRO A 562 -8.85 -10.96 -9.09
C PRO A 562 -7.64 -10.21 -9.65
N ARG A 563 -6.61 -9.96 -8.83
CA ARG A 563 -5.40 -9.23 -9.22
C ARG A 563 -4.37 -10.18 -9.83
N CYS A 564 -4.15 -11.31 -9.17
CA CYS A 564 -3.27 -12.40 -9.60
C CYS A 564 -4.08 -13.69 -9.55
N PRO A 565 -4.82 -14.04 -10.61
CA PRO A 565 -5.76 -15.16 -10.57
C PRO A 565 -5.11 -16.48 -10.15
N VAL A 566 -5.88 -17.34 -9.47
CA VAL A 566 -5.37 -18.61 -8.90
C VAL A 566 -4.76 -19.56 -9.95
N ASN A 567 -5.03 -19.34 -11.23
CA ASN A 567 -4.38 -20.08 -12.32
C ASN A 567 -2.86 -19.91 -12.35
N GLN A 568 -2.31 -18.85 -11.76
CA GLN A 568 -0.88 -18.66 -11.58
C GLN A 568 -0.30 -19.84 -10.76
N ALA A 569 -0.82 -20.05 -9.54
CA ALA A 569 -0.34 -21.16 -8.70
C ALA A 569 -0.71 -22.54 -9.26
N ARG A 570 -1.93 -22.72 -9.78
CA ARG A 570 -2.36 -24.00 -10.38
C ARG A 570 -1.49 -24.37 -11.58
N GLY A 571 -1.22 -23.42 -12.48
CA GLY A 571 -0.39 -23.65 -13.66
C GLY A 571 1.04 -24.04 -13.31
N PHE A 572 1.65 -23.37 -12.33
CA PHE A 572 3.00 -23.71 -11.87
C PHE A 572 3.04 -25.09 -11.20
N ARG A 573 2.05 -25.40 -10.34
CA ARG A 573 1.88 -26.74 -9.75
C ARG A 573 1.81 -27.83 -10.82
N ASP A 574 0.93 -27.65 -11.81
CA ASP A 574 0.74 -28.64 -12.87
C ASP A 574 2.02 -28.84 -13.68
N ALA A 575 2.79 -27.78 -13.92
CA ALA A 575 4.10 -27.87 -14.56
C ALA A 575 5.11 -28.69 -13.71
N LEU A 576 5.15 -28.50 -12.40
CA LEU A 576 6.02 -29.31 -11.51
C LEU A 576 5.62 -30.78 -11.51
N ILE A 577 4.31 -31.09 -11.49
CA ILE A 577 3.79 -32.45 -11.58
C ILE A 577 4.18 -33.09 -12.92
N ALA A 578 4.03 -32.36 -14.03
CA ALA A 578 4.40 -32.82 -15.36
C ALA A 578 5.91 -33.09 -15.50
N LEU A 579 6.74 -32.38 -14.74
CA LEU A 579 8.19 -32.61 -14.63
C LEU A 579 8.55 -33.77 -13.70
N GLY A 580 7.56 -34.45 -13.10
CA GLY A 580 7.75 -35.60 -12.22
C GLY A 580 8.09 -35.25 -10.77
N ARG A 581 7.91 -34.00 -10.35
CA ARG A 581 8.13 -33.60 -8.96
C ARG A 581 7.01 -34.07 -8.05
N ARG A 582 7.35 -34.40 -6.80
CA ARG A 582 6.39 -34.92 -5.81
C ARG A 582 5.85 -33.82 -4.89
N GLU A 583 4.54 -33.60 -4.95
CA GLU A 583 3.79 -32.77 -3.99
C GLU A 583 3.90 -33.37 -2.58
N GLY A 584 4.10 -32.54 -1.56
CA GLY A 584 4.38 -32.94 -0.16
C GLY A 584 5.87 -33.20 0.13
N GLU A 585 6.69 -33.51 -0.88
CA GLU A 585 8.12 -33.77 -0.70
C GLU A 585 8.99 -32.64 -1.25
N GLU A 586 8.83 -32.32 -2.54
CA GLU A 586 9.61 -31.31 -3.25
C GLU A 586 8.90 -29.96 -3.26
N PHE A 587 7.58 -29.95 -3.39
CA PHE A 587 6.77 -28.73 -3.31
C PHE A 587 5.47 -28.97 -2.53
N GLU A 588 4.87 -27.90 -2.02
CA GLU A 588 3.58 -27.91 -1.32
C GLU A 588 2.65 -26.86 -1.98
N TYR A 589 1.33 -27.08 -1.91
CA TYR A 589 0.33 -26.17 -2.44
C TYR A 589 -0.83 -26.01 -1.46
N ALA A 590 -1.23 -24.76 -1.19
CA ALA A 590 -2.42 -24.43 -0.42
C ALA A 590 -3.27 -23.43 -1.20
N GLU A 591 -4.53 -23.81 -1.44
CA GLU A 591 -5.54 -22.96 -2.07
C GLU A 591 -6.61 -22.60 -1.04
N PHE A 592 -6.91 -21.31 -0.90
CA PHE A 592 -7.88 -20.79 0.06
C PHE A 592 -9.17 -20.40 -0.68
N GLY A 593 -10.19 -21.26 -0.62
CA GLY A 593 -11.44 -21.09 -1.36
C GLY A 593 -12.28 -19.85 -0.99
N ASP A 594 -12.01 -19.29 0.19
CA ASP A 594 -12.72 -18.17 0.81
C ASP A 594 -11.93 -16.85 0.80
N GLU A 595 -10.76 -16.82 0.15
CA GLU A 595 -9.87 -15.65 0.12
C GLU A 595 -9.60 -15.15 -1.31
N GLY A 596 -9.38 -13.83 -1.44
CA GLY A 596 -8.95 -13.14 -2.66
C GLY A 596 -7.43 -12.92 -2.71
N HIS A 597 -7.00 -11.69 -3.01
CA HIS A 597 -5.57 -11.29 -3.07
C HIS A 597 -4.88 -11.16 -1.70
N GLY A 598 -5.38 -11.90 -0.70
CA GLY A 598 -4.99 -11.81 0.70
C GLY A 598 -6.22 -11.74 1.61
N SER A 599 -6.02 -12.08 2.88
CA SER A 599 -7.05 -11.96 3.92
C SER A 599 -6.60 -10.96 4.97
N ALA A 600 -7.48 -10.01 5.29
CA ALA A 600 -7.30 -9.14 6.44
C ALA A 600 -8.04 -9.67 7.69
N ASP A 601 -8.76 -10.79 7.54
CA ASP A 601 -9.41 -11.48 8.65
C ASP A 601 -8.38 -12.21 9.54
N VAL A 602 -8.67 -12.25 10.84
CA VAL A 602 -7.79 -12.82 11.86
C VAL A 602 -7.56 -14.31 11.60
N GLU A 603 -8.60 -15.07 11.29
CA GLU A 603 -8.49 -16.52 11.06
C GLU A 603 -7.66 -16.86 9.82
N GLY A 604 -7.90 -16.15 8.70
CA GLY A 604 -7.14 -16.31 7.46
C GLY A 604 -5.65 -15.99 7.63
N ARG A 605 -5.34 -14.89 8.35
CA ARG A 605 -3.96 -14.53 8.70
C ARG A 605 -3.29 -15.57 9.58
N ILE A 606 -3.97 -16.07 10.63
CA ILE A 606 -3.46 -17.16 11.47
C ILE A 606 -3.18 -18.41 10.63
N ARG A 607 -4.10 -18.80 9.74
CA ARG A 607 -3.94 -19.96 8.85
C ARG A 607 -2.68 -19.82 7.99
N SER A 608 -2.54 -18.70 7.27
CA SER A 608 -1.42 -18.46 6.37
C SER A 608 -0.08 -18.38 7.11
N TYR A 609 -0.01 -17.68 8.25
CA TYR A 609 1.23 -17.54 9.01
C TYR A 609 1.64 -18.85 9.69
N ARG A 610 0.67 -19.67 10.11
CA ARG A 610 0.95 -21.01 10.65
C ARG A 610 1.54 -21.91 9.57
N LEU A 611 0.91 -21.97 8.41
CA LEU A 611 1.39 -22.73 7.27
C LEU A 611 2.82 -22.31 6.86
N LEU A 612 3.08 -21.00 6.79
CA LEU A 612 4.41 -20.46 6.53
C LEU A 612 5.43 -20.89 7.58
N ALA A 613 5.14 -20.67 8.87
CA ALA A 613 6.07 -21.01 9.95
C ALA A 613 6.37 -22.50 10.02
N ASP A 614 5.34 -23.35 9.92
CA ASP A 614 5.49 -24.80 9.97
C ASP A 614 6.32 -25.30 8.78
N TYR A 615 6.11 -24.73 7.59
CA TYR A 615 6.89 -25.06 6.40
C TYR A 615 8.37 -24.68 6.57
N LEU A 616 8.63 -23.45 7.02
CA LEU A 616 9.99 -22.97 7.24
C LEU A 616 10.72 -23.78 8.33
N GLU A 617 10.05 -24.14 9.42
CA GLU A 617 10.65 -24.95 10.51
C GLU A 617 10.98 -26.38 10.06
N ARG A 618 10.20 -26.96 9.13
CA ARG A 618 10.52 -28.28 8.56
C ARG A 618 11.68 -28.24 7.57
N ARG A 619 11.88 -27.12 6.88
CA ARG A 619 12.76 -27.05 5.70
C ARG A 619 14.06 -26.28 5.94
N LEU A 620 14.14 -25.40 6.94
CA LEU A 620 15.33 -24.63 7.35
C LEU A 620 15.64 -24.91 8.83
#